data_AF-A0A932T2K4-F1
#
_entry.id   AF-A0A932T2K4-F1
#
_cell.length_a   1.000
_cell.length_b   1.000
_cell.length_c   1.000
_cell.angle_alpha   90.00
_cell.angle_beta   90.00
_cell.angle_gamma   90.00
#
_symmetry.space_group_name_H-M   'P 1'
#
loop_
_entity.id
_entity.type
_entity.pdbx_description
1 polymer ?
#
loop_
_entity_poly.entity_id
_entity_poly.type
_entity_poly.pdbx_seq_one_letter_code
_entity_poly.pdbx_strand_id
1 'polypeptide(L)'
;MNRVAALSLAVCLVVLAAPNHPARAADPPDLSKIKRRIAKEPAYTAIEPLYALYVFGPRAATHVWAVLDKSKPDAPHYDVLFFDRNADGDLTAADERIEGKVNGDEATFEIGSFTDPKSKQTHTGLSIRRNEGENSITMFRMNWCDKVSVRGGYAPASGPYTQFAATPAEAPILWPGADGSFSFQFWMLDTLHVGGSEEVRVFLGHRGIGKNTFCAVPDTFLPKDIPVIATLIYRDKEGKEQRARSELRERC
;
A
#
# COMPACT_ATOMS: atom_id res chain seq x y z
N MET A 1 -41.31 23.96 65.49
CA MET A 1 -41.45 22.73 64.68
C MET A 1 -40.79 23.01 63.33
N ASN A 2 -39.70 22.32 63.00
CA ASN A 2 -39.23 22.05 61.63
C ASN A 2 -37.96 21.18 61.73
N ARG A 3 -38.10 19.89 61.47
CA ARG A 3 -36.98 18.94 61.32
C ARG A 3 -36.71 18.81 59.82
N VAL A 4 -35.53 19.25 59.39
CA VAL A 4 -35.02 18.98 58.04
C VAL A 4 -34.30 17.63 58.08
N ALA A 5 -34.79 16.66 57.32
CA ALA A 5 -34.18 15.35 57.18
C ALA A 5 -33.01 15.41 56.19
N ALA A 6 -31.82 15.01 56.63
CA ALA A 6 -30.65 14.86 55.77
C ALA A 6 -30.73 13.52 55.03
N LEU A 7 -30.88 13.57 53.72
CA LEU A 7 -30.83 12.40 52.84
C LEU A 7 -29.36 12.14 52.45
N SER A 8 -28.76 11.09 53.01
CA SER A 8 -27.37 10.71 52.72
C SER A 8 -27.33 9.92 51.41
N LEU A 9 -26.80 10.54 50.34
CA LEU A 9 -26.62 9.90 49.04
C LEU A 9 -25.28 9.14 49.03
N ALA A 10 -25.34 7.81 49.20
CA ALA A 10 -24.17 6.95 49.05
C ALA A 10 -23.86 6.76 47.56
N VAL A 11 -22.82 7.43 47.06
CA VAL A 11 -22.29 7.23 45.71
C VAL A 11 -21.35 6.03 45.73
N CYS A 12 -21.82 4.88 45.23
CA CYS A 12 -20.96 3.72 44.94
C CYS A 12 -20.14 4.02 43.68
N LEU A 13 -18.88 4.39 43.86
CA LEU A 13 -17.91 4.50 42.77
C LEU A 13 -17.42 3.10 42.38
N VAL A 14 -18.04 2.48 41.37
CA VAL A 14 -17.54 1.24 40.78
C VAL A 14 -16.38 1.58 39.85
N VAL A 15 -15.15 1.42 40.33
CA VAL A 15 -13.95 1.47 39.48
C VAL A 15 -13.87 0.15 38.71
N LEU A 16 -14.39 0.16 37.48
CA LEU A 16 -14.15 -0.90 36.51
C LEU A 16 -12.67 -0.86 36.11
N ALA A 17 -11.85 -1.69 36.73
CA ALA A 17 -10.51 -2.00 36.25
C ALA A 17 -10.63 -2.72 34.92
N ALA A 18 -10.58 -1.97 33.81
CA ALA A 18 -10.48 -2.56 32.49
C ALA A 18 -9.14 -3.31 32.40
N PRO A 19 -9.11 -4.59 32.02
CA PRO A 19 -7.86 -5.28 31.77
C PRO A 19 -7.14 -4.57 30.62
N ASN A 20 -5.96 -4.01 30.93
CA ASN A 20 -4.99 -3.51 29.96
C ASN A 20 -4.43 -4.70 29.16
N HIS A 21 -5.24 -5.29 28.28
CA HIS A 21 -4.71 -6.12 27.22
C HIS A 21 -4.19 -5.19 26.14
N PRO A 22 -2.90 -5.30 25.74
CA PRO A 22 -2.42 -4.57 24.57
C PRO A 22 -3.35 -4.95 23.42
N ALA A 23 -3.96 -3.95 22.80
CA ALA A 23 -4.88 -4.16 21.69
C ALA A 23 -4.15 -5.01 20.64
N ARG A 24 -4.58 -6.27 20.50
CA ARG A 24 -4.02 -7.18 19.49
C ARG A 24 -4.29 -6.53 18.15
N ALA A 25 -3.24 -6.24 17.40
CA ALA A 25 -3.37 -5.73 16.04
C ALA A 25 -4.26 -6.70 15.26
N ALA A 26 -5.28 -6.17 14.59
CA ALA A 26 -6.18 -6.99 13.79
C ALA A 26 -5.38 -7.74 12.72
N ASP A 27 -5.79 -8.97 12.43
CA ASP A 27 -5.19 -9.74 11.35
C ASP A 27 -5.37 -8.97 10.02
N PRO A 28 -4.35 -8.95 9.14
CA PRO A 28 -4.47 -8.29 7.84
C PRO A 28 -5.68 -8.81 7.04
N PRO A 29 -6.37 -7.95 6.27
CA PRO A 29 -7.45 -8.37 5.40
C PRO A 29 -6.94 -9.34 4.32
N ASP A 30 -7.77 -10.33 3.99
CA ASP A 30 -7.51 -11.26 2.90
C ASP A 30 -7.84 -10.59 1.56
N LEU A 31 -6.81 -9.99 0.95
CA LEU A 31 -6.93 -9.27 -0.31
C LEU A 31 -7.36 -10.17 -1.49
N SER A 32 -7.21 -11.49 -1.40
CA SER A 32 -7.64 -12.42 -2.45
C SER A 32 -9.16 -12.47 -2.62
N LYS A 33 -9.91 -12.02 -1.61
CA LYS A 33 -11.38 -11.96 -1.60
C LYS A 33 -11.94 -10.68 -2.21
N ILE A 34 -11.09 -9.72 -2.56
CA ILE A 34 -11.53 -8.46 -3.18
C ILE A 34 -12.06 -8.76 -4.58
N LYS A 35 -13.31 -8.37 -4.83
CA LYS A 35 -13.91 -8.48 -6.15
C LYS A 35 -13.37 -7.36 -7.04
N ARG A 36 -12.66 -7.74 -8.10
CA ARG A 36 -12.14 -6.84 -9.12
C ARG A 36 -13.23 -6.49 -10.15
N ARG A 37 -14.22 -5.71 -9.72
CA ARG A 37 -15.30 -5.20 -10.58
C ARG A 37 -15.12 -3.70 -10.83
N ILE A 38 -15.11 -3.31 -12.09
CA ILE A 38 -15.28 -1.93 -12.54
C ILE A 38 -16.78 -1.75 -12.84
N ALA A 39 -17.38 -0.68 -12.32
CA ALA A 39 -18.81 -0.42 -12.50
C ALA A 39 -19.10 0.11 -13.91
N LYS A 40 -18.25 1.02 -14.39
CA LYS A 40 -18.38 1.63 -15.72
C LYS A 40 -17.01 2.08 -16.22
N GLU A 41 -16.76 1.84 -17.49
CA GLU A 41 -15.48 2.14 -18.15
C GLU A 41 -15.68 3.19 -19.23
N PRO A 42 -14.70 4.09 -19.45
CA PRO A 42 -14.69 4.96 -20.62
C PRO A 42 -14.40 4.14 -21.88
N ALA A 43 -14.60 4.77 -23.04
CA ALA A 43 -14.08 4.21 -24.28
C ALA A 43 -12.56 4.46 -24.32
N TYR A 44 -11.78 3.41 -24.01
CA TYR A 44 -10.33 3.49 -24.07
C TYR A 44 -9.84 3.63 -25.52
N THR A 45 -8.68 4.27 -25.66
CA THR A 45 -8.02 4.46 -26.96
C THR A 45 -7.04 3.34 -27.27
N ALA A 46 -6.37 2.81 -26.25
CA ALA A 46 -5.50 1.64 -26.36
C ALA A 46 -6.32 0.41 -26.72
N ILE A 47 -5.75 -0.45 -27.57
CA ILE A 47 -6.29 -1.79 -27.83
C ILE A 47 -6.28 -2.63 -26.55
N GLU A 48 -5.26 -2.43 -25.71
CA GLU A 48 -5.06 -3.15 -24.46
C GLU A 48 -4.80 -2.15 -23.32
N PRO A 49 -5.83 -1.55 -22.71
CA PRO A 49 -5.66 -0.77 -21.48
C PRO A 49 -5.06 -1.65 -20.36
N LEU A 50 -4.30 -1.04 -19.45
CA LEU A 50 -3.64 -1.76 -18.36
C LEU A 50 -4.23 -1.37 -17.00
N TYR A 51 -4.56 -2.36 -16.18
CA TYR A 51 -5.35 -2.22 -14.96
C TYR A 51 -4.53 -2.49 -13.70
N ALA A 52 -4.76 -1.68 -12.66
CA ALA A 52 -4.41 -1.99 -11.27
C ALA A 52 -5.51 -1.54 -10.30
N LEU A 53 -5.52 -2.15 -9.13
CA LEU A 53 -6.41 -1.79 -8.04
C LEU A 53 -5.62 -1.34 -6.82
N TYR A 54 -5.82 -0.11 -6.39
CA TYR A 54 -5.31 0.39 -5.12
C TYR A 54 -6.36 0.21 -4.04
N VAL A 55 -5.95 -0.28 -2.87
CA VAL A 55 -6.85 -0.44 -1.74
C VAL A 55 -6.38 0.36 -0.55
N PHE A 56 -7.32 1.03 0.11
CA PHE A 56 -7.03 1.99 1.18
C PHE A 56 -7.70 1.62 2.51
N GLY A 57 -7.07 2.07 3.59
CA GLY A 57 -7.46 1.86 4.97
C GLY A 57 -7.01 0.52 5.56
N PRO A 58 -7.15 0.33 6.88
CA PRO A 58 -6.59 -0.81 7.61
C PRO A 58 -7.30 -2.14 7.29
N ARG A 59 -8.46 -2.08 6.64
CA ARG A 59 -9.23 -3.24 6.16
C ARG A 59 -9.27 -3.35 4.63
N ALA A 60 -8.44 -2.55 3.93
CA ALA A 60 -8.44 -2.50 2.46
C ALA A 60 -9.84 -2.30 1.87
N ALA A 61 -10.67 -1.49 2.53
CA ALA A 61 -12.10 -1.44 2.25
C ALA A 61 -12.44 -0.52 1.08
N THR A 62 -11.62 0.50 0.84
CA THR A 62 -11.80 1.45 -0.27
C THR A 62 -11.00 0.93 -1.45
N HIS A 63 -11.65 0.72 -2.58
CA HIS A 63 -11.03 0.16 -3.79
C HIS A 63 -11.03 1.21 -4.88
N VAL A 64 -9.86 1.55 -5.40
CA VAL A 64 -9.64 2.64 -6.33
C VAL A 64 -8.96 2.08 -7.57
N TRP A 65 -9.66 2.10 -8.69
CA TRP A 65 -9.13 1.69 -9.97
C TRP A 65 -8.13 2.70 -10.53
N ALA A 66 -7.08 2.17 -11.15
CA ALA A 66 -6.14 2.92 -11.95
C ALA A 66 -5.96 2.19 -13.28
N VAL A 67 -6.31 2.85 -14.38
CA VAL A 67 -6.26 2.27 -15.73
C VAL A 67 -5.39 3.14 -16.62
N LEU A 68 -4.31 2.57 -17.11
CA LEU A 68 -3.44 3.20 -18.09
C LEU A 68 -4.04 3.04 -19.48
N ASP A 69 -4.08 4.15 -20.21
CA ASP A 69 -4.56 4.24 -21.58
C ASP A 69 -3.60 5.09 -22.41
N LYS A 70 -3.92 5.26 -23.68
CA LYS A 70 -3.22 6.12 -24.63
C LYS A 70 -4.07 7.33 -24.99
N SER A 71 -3.42 8.44 -25.35
CA SER A 71 -4.10 9.62 -25.88
C SER A 71 -4.51 9.42 -27.35
N LYS A 72 -3.81 8.55 -28.07
CA LYS A 72 -4.06 8.18 -29.48
C LYS A 72 -3.74 6.71 -29.72
N PRO A 73 -4.38 6.03 -30.69
CA PRO A 73 -4.15 4.60 -30.91
C PRO A 73 -2.69 4.24 -31.20
N ASP A 74 -1.97 5.14 -31.87
CA ASP A 74 -0.56 5.02 -32.28
C ASP A 74 0.42 5.68 -31.30
N ALA A 75 -0.06 6.17 -30.14
CA ALA A 75 0.83 6.77 -29.15
C ALA A 75 1.88 5.74 -28.70
N PRO A 76 3.17 6.12 -28.64
CA PRO A 76 4.25 5.21 -28.28
C PRO A 76 4.22 4.81 -26.80
N HIS A 77 3.51 5.58 -25.96
CA HIS A 77 3.46 5.41 -24.53
C HIS A 77 2.02 5.37 -24.02
N TYR A 78 1.80 4.69 -22.89
CA TYR A 78 0.61 4.96 -22.07
C TYR A 78 0.79 6.31 -21.38
N ASP A 79 0.19 7.35 -21.96
CA ASP A 79 0.28 8.74 -21.55
C ASP A 79 -1.03 9.28 -20.96
N VAL A 80 -2.03 8.40 -20.75
CA VAL A 80 -3.28 8.72 -20.06
C VAL A 80 -3.47 7.75 -18.89
N LEU A 81 -3.94 8.27 -17.76
CA LEU A 81 -4.36 7.50 -16.59
C LEU A 81 -5.82 7.85 -16.27
N PHE A 82 -6.67 6.85 -16.19
CA PHE A 82 -7.98 6.96 -15.52
C PHE A 82 -7.82 6.52 -14.06
N PHE A 83 -8.13 7.40 -13.12
CA PHE A 83 -8.00 7.14 -11.69
C PHE A 83 -9.31 7.40 -10.97
N ASP A 84 -9.88 6.37 -10.34
CA ASP A 84 -11.16 6.36 -9.64
C ASP A 84 -11.09 7.19 -8.35
N ARG A 85 -11.34 8.51 -8.45
CA ARG A 85 -11.10 9.46 -7.36
C ARG A 85 -12.10 9.31 -6.22
N ASN A 86 -13.26 8.73 -6.49
CA ASN A 86 -14.37 8.59 -5.56
C ASN A 86 -14.60 7.13 -5.09
N ALA A 87 -13.79 6.18 -5.57
CA ALA A 87 -13.81 4.76 -5.26
C ALA A 87 -15.18 4.08 -5.53
N ASP A 88 -15.90 4.51 -6.56
CA ASP A 88 -17.19 3.94 -6.95
C ASP A 88 -17.09 2.98 -8.16
N GLY A 89 -15.93 2.94 -8.82
CA GLY A 89 -15.65 2.11 -9.98
C GLY A 89 -16.27 2.61 -11.29
N ASP A 90 -16.82 3.82 -11.35
CA ASP A 90 -17.20 4.51 -12.59
C ASP A 90 -16.07 5.43 -13.03
N LEU A 91 -15.26 4.98 -14.00
CA LEU A 91 -14.09 5.70 -14.51
C LEU A 91 -14.43 6.76 -15.58
N THR A 92 -15.69 7.16 -15.72
CA THR A 92 -16.15 8.05 -16.80
C THR A 92 -16.25 9.52 -16.41
N ALA A 93 -15.96 9.88 -15.16
CA ALA A 93 -15.96 11.27 -14.74
C ALA A 93 -14.77 12.04 -15.35
N ALA A 94 -15.00 13.31 -15.68
CA ALA A 94 -14.02 14.11 -16.42
C ALA A 94 -12.73 14.38 -15.63
N ASP A 95 -12.81 14.44 -14.30
CA ASP A 95 -11.69 14.68 -13.39
C ASP A 95 -10.86 13.42 -13.10
N GLU A 96 -11.33 12.26 -13.55
CA GLU A 96 -10.63 10.98 -13.39
C GLU A 96 -9.67 10.70 -14.53
N ARG A 97 -9.85 11.34 -15.70
CA ARG A 97 -8.89 11.29 -16.80
C ARG A 97 -7.75 12.26 -16.55
N ILE A 98 -6.53 11.73 -16.43
CA ILE A 98 -5.31 12.47 -16.13
C ILE A 98 -4.33 12.28 -17.29
N GLU A 99 -3.90 13.38 -17.89
CA GLU A 99 -2.82 13.35 -18.89
C GLU A 99 -1.46 13.30 -18.20
N GLY A 100 -0.65 12.34 -18.62
CA GLY A 100 0.70 12.14 -18.11
C GLY A 100 1.67 13.17 -18.70
N LYS A 101 2.64 13.59 -17.88
CA LYS A 101 3.81 14.31 -18.36
C LYS A 101 4.83 13.29 -18.86
N VAL A 102 5.06 13.26 -20.17
CA VAL A 102 6.02 12.37 -20.81
C VAL A 102 7.39 13.02 -20.90
N ASN A 103 8.43 12.34 -20.44
CA ASN A 103 9.83 12.74 -20.56
C ASN A 103 10.68 11.51 -20.94
N GLY A 104 11.10 11.44 -22.20
CA GLY A 104 11.77 10.23 -22.72
C GLY A 104 10.80 9.05 -22.75
N ASP A 105 11.21 7.94 -22.12
CA ASP A 105 10.41 6.71 -21.99
C ASP A 105 9.52 6.68 -20.74
N GLU A 106 9.54 7.74 -19.93
CA GLU A 106 8.80 7.84 -18.67
C GLU A 106 7.57 8.75 -18.80
N ALA A 107 6.43 8.28 -18.30
CA ALA A 107 5.21 9.05 -18.08
C ALA A 107 4.95 9.21 -16.57
N THR A 108 4.70 10.44 -16.12
CA THR A 108 4.31 10.76 -14.74
C THR A 108 2.89 11.33 -14.70
N PHE A 109 2.03 10.74 -13.88
CA PHE A 109 0.65 11.14 -13.65
C PHE A 109 0.51 11.79 -12.27
N GLU A 110 0.35 13.11 -12.25
CA GLU A 110 0.15 13.89 -11.03
C GLU A 110 -1.34 13.89 -10.65
N ILE A 111 -1.74 12.97 -9.75
CA ILE A 111 -3.13 12.83 -9.33
C ILE A 111 -3.50 13.89 -8.28
N GLY A 112 -2.51 14.31 -7.48
CA GLY A 112 -2.65 15.38 -6.49
C GLY A 112 -3.16 14.86 -5.15
N SER A 113 -4.37 15.23 -4.76
CA SER A 113 -4.97 14.79 -3.50
C SER A 113 -6.02 13.72 -3.73
N PHE A 114 -6.11 12.78 -2.80
CA PHE A 114 -7.14 11.76 -2.75
C PHE A 114 -7.75 11.75 -1.34
N THR A 115 -9.08 11.83 -1.26
CA THR A 115 -9.81 11.69 0.00
C THR A 115 -10.54 10.36 -0.02
N ASP A 116 -10.15 9.45 0.86
CA ASP A 116 -10.79 8.16 1.00
C ASP A 116 -12.27 8.37 1.40
N PRO A 117 -13.23 7.99 0.55
CA PRO A 117 -14.65 8.23 0.81
C PRO A 117 -15.18 7.49 2.03
N LYS A 118 -14.52 6.41 2.48
CA LYS A 118 -14.94 5.62 3.64
C LYS A 118 -14.34 6.15 4.93
N SER A 119 -13.03 6.39 4.96
CA SER A 119 -12.36 6.87 6.18
C SER A 119 -12.39 8.39 6.35
N LYS A 120 -12.68 9.13 5.27
CA LYS A 120 -12.60 10.60 5.18
C LYS A 120 -11.18 11.16 5.38
N GLN A 121 -10.16 10.30 5.35
CA GLN A 121 -8.78 10.73 5.38
C GLN A 121 -8.38 11.30 4.01
N THR A 122 -7.71 12.44 4.03
CA THR A 122 -7.11 13.03 2.84
C THR A 122 -5.63 12.73 2.81
N HIS A 123 -5.15 12.34 1.64
CA HIS A 123 -3.75 12.10 1.34
C HIS A 123 -3.35 12.98 0.14
N THR A 124 -2.12 13.49 0.12
CA THR A 124 -1.64 14.42 -0.92
C THR A 124 -0.44 13.88 -1.67
N GLY A 125 0.02 14.62 -2.69
CA GLY A 125 1.21 14.26 -3.46
C GLY A 125 1.10 12.88 -4.09
N LEU A 126 -0.12 12.47 -4.41
CA LEU A 126 -0.40 11.20 -5.06
C LEU A 126 0.03 11.28 -6.52
N SER A 127 0.89 10.35 -6.93
CA SER A 127 1.38 10.24 -8.29
C SER A 127 1.63 8.79 -8.67
N ILE A 128 1.41 8.48 -9.94
CA ILE A 128 1.85 7.21 -10.54
C ILE A 128 2.87 7.55 -11.61
N ARG A 129 3.95 6.79 -11.67
CA ARG A 129 5.00 6.93 -12.67
C ARG A 129 5.22 5.60 -13.37
N ARG A 130 5.34 5.64 -14.68
CA ARG A 130 5.62 4.46 -15.48
C ARG A 130 6.68 4.74 -16.53
N ASN A 131 7.61 3.81 -16.75
CA ASN A 131 8.42 3.82 -17.96
C ASN A 131 8.08 2.63 -18.86
N GLU A 132 8.37 2.77 -20.16
CA GLU A 132 8.22 1.68 -21.13
C GLU A 132 9.45 0.75 -21.17
N GLY A 133 9.29 -0.38 -21.86
CA GLY A 133 10.39 -1.29 -22.20
C GLY A 133 10.45 -2.57 -21.36
N GLU A 134 11.50 -3.37 -21.60
CA GLU A 134 11.71 -4.69 -20.98
C GLU A 134 11.81 -4.61 -19.45
N ASN A 135 12.29 -3.47 -18.93
CA ASN A 135 12.37 -3.16 -17.51
C ASN A 135 11.34 -2.11 -17.07
N SER A 136 10.18 -2.08 -17.72
CA SER A 136 9.10 -1.19 -17.33
C SER A 136 8.81 -1.28 -15.83
N ILE A 137 8.56 -0.14 -15.22
CA ILE A 137 8.23 0.01 -13.81
C ILE A 137 6.90 0.74 -13.75
N THR A 138 6.01 0.35 -12.85
CA THR A 138 4.91 1.22 -12.43
C THR A 138 5.04 1.46 -10.94
N MET A 139 5.35 2.71 -10.58
CA MET A 139 5.60 3.12 -9.20
C MET A 139 4.52 4.07 -8.73
N PHE A 140 4.03 3.80 -7.53
CA PHE A 140 3.09 4.64 -6.81
C PHE A 140 3.83 5.46 -5.76
N ARG A 141 3.41 6.69 -5.55
CA ARG A 141 3.84 7.52 -4.41
C ARG A 141 2.67 8.33 -3.88
N MET A 142 2.60 8.49 -2.56
CA MET A 142 1.70 9.44 -1.91
C MET A 142 2.24 9.89 -0.55
N ASN A 143 1.75 11.03 -0.04
CA ASN A 143 1.87 11.41 1.37
C ASN A 143 0.61 10.96 2.12
N TRP A 144 0.72 9.88 2.88
CA TRP A 144 -0.33 9.37 3.71
C TRP A 144 -0.68 10.35 4.83
N CYS A 145 -1.90 10.91 4.79
CA CYS A 145 -2.40 11.88 5.77
C CYS A 145 -1.45 13.08 5.97
N ASP A 146 -0.76 13.50 4.90
CA ASP A 146 0.25 14.57 4.87
C ASP A 146 1.43 14.38 5.81
N LYS A 147 1.65 13.15 6.30
CA LYS A 147 2.65 12.85 7.32
C LYS A 147 3.71 11.87 6.85
N VAL A 148 3.33 10.83 6.12
CA VAL A 148 4.22 9.71 5.79
C VAL A 148 4.26 9.49 4.29
N SER A 149 5.45 9.58 3.68
CA SER A 149 5.61 9.30 2.24
C SER A 149 5.58 7.79 1.97
N VAL A 150 4.43 7.26 1.55
CA VAL A 150 4.30 5.86 1.13
C VAL A 150 4.68 5.72 -0.35
N ARG A 151 5.43 4.67 -0.69
CA ARG A 151 5.80 4.33 -2.06
C ARG A 151 5.45 2.89 -2.36
N GLY A 152 4.96 2.59 -3.56
CA GLY A 152 4.47 1.29 -3.93
C GLY A 152 4.99 0.80 -5.27
N GLY A 153 4.97 -0.51 -5.43
CA GLY A 153 5.42 -1.19 -6.64
C GLY A 153 6.73 -1.96 -6.49
N TYR A 154 7.23 -2.12 -5.26
CA TYR A 154 8.53 -2.73 -4.99
C TYR A 154 8.58 -4.24 -5.27
N ALA A 155 9.64 -4.63 -5.97
CA ALA A 155 10.05 -6.01 -6.19
C ALA A 155 11.07 -6.46 -5.11
N PRO A 156 11.10 -7.76 -4.76
CA PRO A 156 12.09 -8.28 -3.81
C PRO A 156 13.49 -8.43 -4.43
N ALA A 157 13.59 -8.49 -5.76
CA ALA A 157 14.82 -8.56 -6.54
C ALA A 157 14.96 -7.32 -7.45
N SER A 158 16.04 -7.21 -8.22
CA SER A 158 16.24 -6.10 -9.17
C SER A 158 15.27 -6.19 -10.35
N GLY A 159 14.03 -5.76 -10.12
CA GLY A 159 13.00 -5.64 -11.15
C GLY A 159 12.51 -6.96 -11.77
N PRO A 160 11.53 -6.88 -12.69
CA PRO A 160 10.73 -5.68 -12.98
C PRO A 160 9.92 -5.25 -11.75
N TYR A 161 9.51 -3.99 -11.65
CA TYR A 161 8.62 -3.52 -10.57
C TYR A 161 7.16 -3.96 -10.87
N THR A 162 6.16 -3.46 -10.13
CA THR A 162 4.75 -3.75 -10.45
C THR A 162 4.45 -3.50 -11.93
N GLN A 163 3.72 -4.44 -12.55
CA GLN A 163 3.13 -4.31 -13.87
C GLN A 163 1.61 -4.30 -13.75
N PHE A 164 0.96 -3.33 -14.39
CA PHE A 164 -0.50 -3.35 -14.54
C PHE A 164 -0.87 -4.47 -15.52
N ALA A 165 -2.04 -5.08 -15.33
CA ALA A 165 -2.45 -6.26 -16.10
C ALA A 165 -3.34 -5.87 -17.29
N ALA A 166 -3.42 -6.71 -18.31
CA ALA A 166 -4.27 -6.50 -19.49
C ALA A 166 -5.78 -6.58 -19.21
N THR A 167 -6.17 -7.14 -18.06
CA THR A 167 -7.57 -7.33 -17.68
C THR A 167 -7.83 -6.92 -16.23
N PRO A 168 -9.05 -6.45 -15.90
CA PRO A 168 -9.42 -6.16 -14.52
C PRO A 168 -9.28 -7.36 -13.58
N ALA A 169 -9.53 -8.58 -14.07
CA ALA A 169 -9.48 -9.80 -13.25
C ALA A 169 -8.07 -10.14 -12.77
N GLU A 170 -7.06 -9.81 -13.58
CA GLU A 170 -5.64 -10.06 -13.32
C GLU A 170 -4.93 -8.86 -12.70
N ALA A 171 -5.61 -7.72 -12.58
CA ALA A 171 -5.06 -6.48 -12.06
C ALA A 171 -4.37 -6.72 -10.70
N PRO A 172 -3.09 -6.29 -10.55
CA PRO A 172 -2.44 -6.32 -9.25
C PRO A 172 -3.23 -5.47 -8.25
N ILE A 173 -3.25 -5.93 -7.00
CA ILE A 173 -3.80 -5.17 -5.88
C ILE A 173 -2.64 -4.60 -5.09
N LEU A 174 -2.55 -3.28 -5.00
CA LEU A 174 -1.57 -2.58 -4.17
C LEU A 174 -2.27 -2.03 -2.93
N TRP A 175 -1.65 -2.16 -1.76
CA TRP A 175 -2.21 -1.69 -0.50
C TRP A 175 -1.33 -0.58 0.11
N PRO A 176 -1.34 0.64 -0.47
CA PRO A 176 -0.62 1.75 0.14
C PRO A 176 -1.26 2.09 1.49
N GLY A 177 -0.41 2.24 2.52
CA GLY A 177 -0.86 2.55 3.87
C GLY A 177 0.29 2.84 4.81
N ALA A 178 0.05 3.68 5.81
CA ALA A 178 0.94 3.90 6.94
C ALA A 178 0.25 3.61 8.28
N ASP A 179 -0.78 2.78 8.25
CA ASP A 179 -1.59 2.33 9.38
C ASP A 179 -1.82 0.81 9.32
N GLY A 180 -2.30 0.22 10.41
CA GLY A 180 -2.52 -1.23 10.48
C GLY A 180 -1.23 -2.04 10.68
N SER A 181 -1.31 -3.34 10.36
CA SER A 181 -0.24 -4.32 10.61
C SER A 181 0.72 -4.38 9.42
N PHE A 182 1.95 -3.94 9.62
CA PHE A 182 2.99 -4.04 8.61
C PHE A 182 3.59 -5.45 8.48
N SER A 183 4.23 -5.64 7.34
CA SER A 183 5.00 -6.82 6.95
C SER A 183 6.38 -6.40 6.46
N PHE A 184 7.28 -7.37 6.33
CA PHE A 184 8.59 -7.17 5.71
C PHE A 184 8.63 -7.75 4.30
N GLN A 185 9.41 -7.12 3.43
CA GLN A 185 9.85 -7.68 2.16
C GLN A 185 11.34 -7.41 2.01
N PHE A 186 12.08 -8.37 1.50
CA PHE A 186 13.47 -8.12 1.15
C PHE A 186 13.61 -7.04 0.07
N TRP A 187 14.69 -6.28 0.15
CA TRP A 187 15.04 -5.30 -0.87
C TRP A 187 16.29 -5.75 -1.61
N MET A 188 16.12 -6.13 -2.89
CA MET A 188 17.20 -6.57 -3.77
C MET A 188 18.03 -7.71 -3.17
N LEU A 189 17.36 -8.69 -2.57
CA LEU A 189 18.06 -9.81 -1.96
C LEU A 189 18.23 -10.94 -2.98
N ASP A 190 19.48 -11.19 -3.35
CA ASP A 190 19.89 -12.42 -4.02
C ASP A 190 19.93 -13.59 -3.01
N THR A 191 20.09 -14.81 -3.51
CA THR A 191 20.23 -15.99 -2.65
C THR A 191 21.30 -15.78 -1.58
N LEU A 192 20.91 -15.90 -0.30
CA LEU A 192 21.86 -15.86 0.81
C LEU A 192 22.69 -17.15 0.83
N HIS A 193 24.01 -17.00 0.81
CA HIS A 193 24.95 -18.10 0.91
C HIS A 193 25.57 -18.15 2.31
N VAL A 194 25.80 -19.36 2.83
CA VAL A 194 26.54 -19.54 4.08
C VAL A 194 27.97 -19.00 3.89
N GLY A 195 28.39 -18.09 4.78
CA GLY A 195 29.67 -17.36 4.66
C GLY A 195 29.66 -16.23 3.63
N GLY A 196 28.50 -15.90 3.05
CA GLY A 196 28.30 -14.77 2.14
C GLY A 196 28.04 -13.46 2.90
N SER A 197 27.38 -12.51 2.21
CA SER A 197 27.05 -11.19 2.78
C SER A 197 26.32 -11.32 4.12
N GLU A 198 26.76 -10.53 5.10
CA GLU A 198 26.08 -10.35 6.39
C GLU A 198 25.04 -9.23 6.35
N GLU A 199 24.92 -8.53 5.22
CA GLU A 199 23.98 -7.42 5.04
C GLU A 199 22.68 -7.90 4.40
N VAL A 200 21.57 -7.68 5.10
CA VAL A 200 20.22 -7.95 4.61
C VAL A 200 19.38 -6.69 4.75
N ARG A 201 18.80 -6.24 3.64
CA ARG A 201 17.91 -5.08 3.61
C ARG A 201 16.47 -5.52 3.44
N VAL A 202 15.57 -4.85 4.17
CA VAL A 202 14.15 -5.10 4.11
C VAL A 202 13.39 -3.79 4.02
N PHE A 203 12.30 -3.80 3.24
CA PHE A 203 11.24 -2.82 3.35
C PHE A 203 10.30 -3.18 4.50
N LEU A 204 9.74 -2.14 5.13
CA LEU A 204 8.59 -2.24 6.01
C LEU A 204 7.36 -1.66 5.29
N GLY A 205 6.23 -2.36 5.34
CA GLY A 205 5.02 -1.90 4.67
C GLY A 205 3.98 -2.99 4.46
N HIS A 206 3.10 -2.81 3.48
CA HIS A 206 2.04 -3.77 3.16
C HIS A 206 2.32 -4.53 1.88
N ARG A 207 2.00 -5.82 1.94
CA ARG A 207 2.01 -6.71 0.77
C ARG A 207 0.66 -6.68 0.06
N GLY A 208 0.70 -6.45 -1.25
CA GLY A 208 -0.44 -6.56 -2.14
C GLY A 208 -0.68 -7.97 -2.68
N ILE A 209 -1.47 -8.08 -3.76
CA ILE A 209 -1.69 -9.30 -4.53
C ILE A 209 -1.17 -9.11 -5.95
N GLY A 210 -0.39 -10.06 -6.44
CA GLY A 210 0.29 -9.97 -7.75
C GLY A 210 1.78 -9.70 -7.57
N LYS A 211 2.51 -9.77 -8.69
CA LYS A 211 3.97 -9.60 -8.69
C LYS A 211 4.34 -8.18 -8.29
N ASN A 212 5.31 -8.06 -7.39
CA ASN A 212 6.01 -6.81 -7.07
C ASN A 212 5.11 -5.67 -6.53
N THR A 213 4.06 -6.00 -5.77
CA THR A 213 3.01 -5.06 -5.32
C THR A 213 3.25 -4.44 -3.95
N PHE A 214 4.44 -4.59 -3.38
CA PHE A 214 4.71 -4.13 -2.03
C PHE A 214 4.73 -2.60 -1.95
N CYS A 215 4.10 -2.07 -0.90
CA CYS A 215 4.04 -0.66 -0.60
C CYS A 215 4.76 -0.38 0.71
N ALA A 216 5.86 0.37 0.65
CA ALA A 216 6.74 0.65 1.77
C ALA A 216 6.52 2.04 2.36
N VAL A 217 6.72 2.14 3.67
CA VAL A 217 6.90 3.40 4.41
C VAL A 217 8.39 3.77 4.42
N PRO A 218 8.76 5.05 4.63
CA PRO A 218 10.16 5.44 4.68
C PRO A 218 10.83 4.89 5.95
N ASP A 219 12.14 4.79 5.93
CA ASP A 219 13.00 4.41 7.05
C ASP A 219 12.80 5.29 8.32
N THR A 220 12.39 6.55 8.09
CA THR A 220 12.04 7.54 9.12
C THR A 220 10.67 7.32 9.75
N PHE A 221 9.86 6.36 9.29
CA PHE A 221 8.54 6.08 9.84
C PHE A 221 8.59 5.57 11.27
N LEU A 222 9.55 4.71 11.59
CA LEU A 222 9.72 4.18 12.94
C LEU A 222 10.53 5.15 13.82
N PRO A 223 10.27 5.25 15.13
CA PRO A 223 11.12 6.04 16.03
C PRO A 223 12.56 5.53 16.04
N LYS A 224 13.56 6.42 15.95
CA LYS A 224 14.99 6.05 15.80
C LYS A 224 15.55 5.26 16.98
N ASP A 225 15.00 5.48 18.16
CA ASP A 225 15.38 4.93 19.45
C ASP A 225 14.71 3.58 19.76
N ILE A 226 13.75 3.17 18.95
CA ILE A 226 13.07 1.88 19.12
C ILE A 226 13.73 0.83 18.20
N PRO A 227 14.32 -0.24 18.77
CA PRO A 227 14.92 -1.29 17.97
C PRO A 227 13.84 -2.07 17.21
N VAL A 228 14.09 -2.32 15.93
CA VAL A 228 13.25 -3.23 15.14
C VAL A 228 13.83 -4.62 15.26
N ILE A 229 13.04 -5.52 15.82
CA ILE A 229 13.44 -6.92 15.97
C ILE A 229 12.84 -7.71 14.82
N ALA A 230 13.69 -8.30 13.99
CA ALA A 230 13.30 -9.23 12.94
C ALA A 230 13.61 -10.68 13.36
N THR A 231 12.72 -11.59 12.98
CA THR A 231 12.99 -13.03 13.05
C THR A 231 13.09 -13.57 11.63
N LEU A 232 14.28 -13.96 11.21
CA LEU A 232 14.49 -14.71 9.98
C LEU A 232 14.10 -16.16 10.21
N ILE A 233 13.18 -16.66 9.37
CA ILE A 233 12.76 -18.05 9.35
C ILE A 233 13.28 -18.66 8.04
N TYR A 234 14.08 -19.72 8.13
CA TYR A 234 14.70 -20.37 6.97
C TYR A 234 14.78 -21.88 7.16
N ARG A 235 15.14 -22.62 6.10
CA ARG A 235 15.45 -24.06 6.19
C ARG A 235 16.94 -24.28 6.03
N ASP A 236 17.52 -25.14 6.86
CA ASP A 236 18.92 -25.56 6.73
C ASP A 236 19.11 -26.60 5.61
N LYS A 237 20.35 -27.07 5.44
CA LYS A 237 20.72 -28.06 4.41
C LYS A 237 20.03 -29.42 4.61
N GLU A 238 19.58 -29.71 5.83
CA GLU A 238 18.77 -30.89 6.16
C GLU A 238 17.25 -30.65 5.99
N GLY A 239 16.84 -29.44 5.59
CA GLY A 239 15.45 -29.05 5.36
C GLY A 239 14.67 -28.68 6.62
N LYS A 240 15.33 -28.59 7.78
CA LYS A 240 14.70 -28.26 9.07
C LYS A 240 14.50 -26.76 9.21
N GLU A 241 13.35 -26.34 9.73
CA GLU A 241 13.09 -24.92 10.04
C GLU A 241 14.04 -24.43 11.14
N GLN A 242 14.67 -23.29 10.87
CA GLN A 242 15.53 -22.55 11.78
C GLN A 242 14.99 -21.15 11.97
N ARG A 243 15.30 -20.56 13.13
CA ARG A 243 14.90 -19.19 13.50
C ARG A 243 16.10 -18.42 14.00
N ALA A 244 16.41 -17.30 13.36
CA ALA A 244 17.42 -16.36 13.82
C ALA A 244 16.76 -15.02 14.14
N ARG A 245 16.94 -14.54 15.37
CA ARG A 245 16.40 -13.26 15.82
C ARG A 245 17.51 -12.23 15.85
N SER A 246 17.30 -11.11 15.17
CA SER A 246 18.27 -10.02 15.06
C SER A 246 17.60 -8.67 15.22
N GLU A 247 18.36 -7.70 15.68
CA GLU A 247 17.99 -6.29 15.66
C GLU A 247 18.41 -5.68 14.32
N LEU A 248 17.52 -4.94 13.67
CA LEU A 248 17.85 -4.13 12.50
C LEU A 248 18.49 -2.83 12.98
N ARG A 249 19.81 -2.73 12.83
CA ARG A 249 20.64 -1.67 13.42
C ARG A 249 20.77 -0.42 12.55
N GLU A 250 20.54 -0.57 11.25
CA GLU A 250 20.72 0.49 10.27
C GLU A 250 19.41 0.75 9.52
N ARG A 251 19.25 2.00 9.09
CA ARG A 251 18.09 2.52 8.39
C ARG A 251 18.59 3.26 7.15
N CYS A 252 18.04 2.93 5.99
CA CYS A 252 18.51 3.37 4.68
C CYS A 252 17.36 3.81 3.79
#